data_AF-A0A529P507-F1
#
_entry.id   AF-A0A529P507-F1
#
_cell.length_a   1.000
_cell.length_b   1.000
_cell.length_c   1.000
_cell.angle_alpha   90.00
_cell.angle_beta   90.00
_cell.angle_gamma   90.00
#
_symmetry.space_group_name_H-M   'P 1'
#
loop_
_entity.id
_entity.type
_entity.pdbx_description
1 polymer ?
#
loop_
_entity_poly.entity_id
_entity_poly.type
_entity_poly.pdbx_seq_one_letter_code
_entity_poly.pdbx_strand_id
1 'polypeptide(L)'
;VSFIHAQKADRKGNVLVEGIIGIQKEAVLAAKRAVVTVEEIVDNFDDLHPNLTVLPNWTVAAIAVVPGGSHPSYTHGYYARDNAAYLEWDEIAADRDRFQAWMQKNVIESSAADFAGRVEHLRKAA
;
A
#
# COMPACT_ATOMS: atom_id res chain seq x y z
N VAL A 1 -8.93 -9.06 10.94
CA VAL A 1 -7.86 -9.13 9.92
C VAL A 1 -7.35 -7.70 9.76
N SER A 2 -6.04 -7.50 9.64
CA SER A 2 -5.45 -6.19 9.38
C SER A 2 -4.88 -6.13 7.96
N PHE A 3 -4.96 -4.96 7.35
CA PHE A 3 -4.36 -4.66 6.05
C PHE A 3 -3.43 -3.48 6.21
N ILE A 4 -2.21 -3.62 5.71
CA ILE A 4 -1.23 -2.54 5.62
C ILE A 4 -0.59 -2.54 4.23
N HIS A 5 0.00 -1.41 3.86
CA HIS A 5 0.86 -1.29 2.69
C HIS A 5 2.27 -0.91 3.13
N ALA A 6 3.28 -1.55 2.55
CA ALA A 6 4.67 -1.40 2.91
C ALA A 6 5.57 -1.33 1.66
N GLN A 7 6.82 -0.93 1.83
CA GLN A 7 7.76 -0.78 0.73
C GLN A 7 8.15 -2.15 0.15
N LYS A 8 8.77 -2.98 0.98
CA LYS A 8 9.45 -4.20 0.51
C LYS A 8 9.06 -5.40 1.36
N ALA A 9 8.96 -6.56 0.73
CA ALA A 9 9.06 -7.84 1.40
C ALA A 9 10.31 -8.60 0.96
N ASP A 10 10.87 -9.44 1.82
CA ASP A 10 11.91 -10.38 1.40
C ASP A 10 11.32 -11.74 0.99
N ARG A 11 12.16 -12.62 0.43
CA ARG A 11 11.75 -13.99 0.04
C ARG A 11 11.31 -14.87 1.20
N LYS A 12 11.65 -14.50 2.44
CA LYS A 12 11.24 -15.21 3.65
C LYS A 12 9.88 -14.72 4.17
N GLY A 13 9.32 -13.67 3.59
CA GLY A 13 8.05 -13.06 3.99
C GLY A 13 8.17 -12.01 5.09
N ASN A 14 9.39 -11.56 5.42
CA ASN A 14 9.56 -10.40 6.29
C ASN A 14 9.19 -9.14 5.53
N VAL A 15 8.62 -8.14 6.21
CA VAL A 15 8.12 -6.91 5.59
C VAL A 15 8.83 -5.70 6.19
N LEU A 16 9.48 -4.92 5.35
CA LEU A 16 10.10 -3.66 5.70
C LEU A 16 9.08 -2.52 5.61
N VAL A 17 8.92 -1.78 6.71
CA VAL A 17 8.07 -0.58 6.79
C VAL A 17 8.92 0.63 7.16
N GLU A 18 8.96 1.63 6.29
CA GLU A 18 9.82 2.81 6.44
C GLU A 18 9.05 4.13 6.40
N GLY A 19 9.65 5.17 6.97
CA GLY A 19 9.09 6.52 7.05
C GLY A 19 8.17 6.70 8.26
N ILE A 20 7.07 7.43 8.07
CA ILE A 20 6.08 7.68 9.14
C ILE A 20 5.16 6.46 9.22
N ILE A 21 5.60 5.45 9.98
CA ILE A 21 4.95 4.13 10.03
C ILE A 21 3.60 4.11 10.79
N GLY A 22 3.24 5.19 11.49
CA GLY A 22 1.98 5.29 12.23
C GLY A 22 1.78 4.14 13.21
N ILE A 23 0.60 3.50 13.14
CA ILE A 23 0.23 2.34 13.97
C ILE A 23 0.37 0.99 13.24
N GLN A 24 1.05 0.94 12.08
CA GLN A 24 1.03 -0.23 11.22
C GLN A 24 1.55 -1.49 11.92
N LYS A 25 2.65 -1.37 12.67
CA LYS A 25 3.24 -2.48 13.42
C LYS A 25 2.29 -2.99 14.50
N GLU A 26 1.71 -2.08 15.28
CA GLU A 26 0.75 -2.40 16.33
C GLU A 26 -0.51 -3.07 15.75
N ALA A 27 -1.00 -2.59 14.60
CA ALA A 27 -2.16 -3.14 13.92
C ALA A 27 -1.90 -4.56 13.38
N VAL A 28 -0.70 -4.84 12.85
CA VAL A 28 -0.30 -6.20 12.43
C VAL A 28 -0.20 -7.13 13.63
N LEU A 29 0.52 -6.72 14.69
CA LEU A 29 0.75 -7.56 15.86
C LEU A 29 -0.52 -7.83 16.69
N ALA A 30 -1.50 -6.93 16.66
CA ALA A 30 -2.79 -7.12 17.32
C ALA A 30 -3.77 -8.01 16.52
N ALA A 31 -3.52 -8.21 15.22
CA ALA A 31 -4.47 -8.90 14.36
C ALA A 31 -4.32 -10.43 14.41
N LYS A 32 -5.45 -11.14 14.37
CA LYS A 32 -5.45 -12.60 14.17
C LYS A 32 -4.82 -13.03 12.84
N ARG A 33 -4.87 -12.16 11.81
CA ARG A 33 -4.31 -12.35 10.47
C ARG A 33 -3.98 -10.98 9.89
N ALA A 34 -2.81 -10.82 9.30
CA ALA A 34 -2.38 -9.61 8.60
C ALA A 34 -2.11 -9.90 7.12
N VAL A 35 -2.63 -9.06 6.23
CA VAL A 35 -2.34 -9.10 4.79
C VAL A 35 -1.60 -7.82 4.45
N VAL A 36 -0.48 -7.96 3.75
CA VAL A 36 0.40 -6.84 3.42
C VAL A 36 0.46 -6.69 1.90
N THR A 37 0.16 -5.51 1.38
CA THR A 37 0.55 -5.17 0.01
C THR A 37 1.92 -4.51 0.02
N VAL A 38 2.78 -4.83 -0.96
CA VAL A 38 4.13 -4.26 -1.06
C VAL A 38 4.39 -3.68 -2.45
N GLU A 39 5.30 -2.72 -2.55
CA GLU A 39 5.76 -2.19 -3.84
C GLU A 39 6.60 -3.23 -4.58
N GLU A 40 7.47 -3.96 -3.86
CA GLU A 40 8.36 -4.96 -4.46
C GLU A 40 8.75 -6.10 -3.49
N ILE A 41 9.29 -7.17 -4.06
CA ILE A 41 9.93 -8.27 -3.32
C ILE A 41 11.44 -8.25 -3.61
N VAL A 42 12.26 -8.17 -2.56
CA VAL A 42 13.72 -8.23 -2.62
C VAL A 42 14.23 -9.58 -2.11
N ASP A 43 15.53 -9.83 -2.26
CA ASP A 43 16.11 -11.12 -1.85
C ASP A 43 16.26 -11.25 -0.32
N ASN A 44 16.80 -10.23 0.34
CA ASN A 44 16.98 -10.16 1.79
C ASN A 44 17.11 -8.69 2.27
N PHE A 45 17.33 -8.52 3.58
CA PHE A 45 17.50 -7.23 4.25
C PHE A 45 18.87 -7.11 4.95
N ASP A 46 19.87 -7.88 4.51
CA ASP A 46 21.14 -8.05 5.23
C ASP A 46 21.97 -6.75 5.28
N ASP A 47 21.85 -5.89 4.26
CA ASP A 47 22.55 -4.60 4.15
C ASP A 47 21.76 -3.41 4.73
N LEU A 48 20.63 -3.65 5.39
CA LEU A 48 19.79 -2.59 5.94
C LEU A 48 20.21 -2.13 7.33
N HIS A 49 19.89 -0.87 7.66
CA HIS A 49 20.17 -0.32 8.98
C HIS A 49 19.40 -1.08 10.08
N PRO A 50 20.04 -1.49 11.20
CA PRO A 50 19.44 -2.40 12.18
C PRO A 50 18.23 -1.82 12.95
N ASN A 51 18.06 -0.49 12.94
CA ASN A 51 16.92 0.18 13.57
C ASN A 51 15.69 0.31 12.67
N LEU A 52 15.72 -0.23 11.44
CA LEU A 52 14.54 -0.23 10.58
C LEU A 52 13.45 -1.16 11.14
N THR A 53 12.19 -0.80 10.85
CA THR A 53 11.06 -1.63 11.27
C THR A 53 10.87 -2.75 10.27
N VAL A 54 11.16 -3.98 10.70
CA VAL A 54 10.90 -5.20 9.94
C VAL A 54 9.87 -6.03 10.68
N LEU A 55 8.71 -6.24 10.06
CA LEU A 55 7.69 -7.16 10.54
C LEU A 55 8.13 -8.59 10.22
N PRO A 56 8.31 -9.45 11.24
CA PRO A 56 8.73 -10.83 11.00
C PRO A 56 7.67 -11.62 10.23
N ASN A 57 8.10 -12.55 9.37
CA ASN A 57 7.22 -13.34 8.51
C ASN A 57 6.06 -14.04 9.24
N TRP A 58 6.28 -14.52 10.47
CA TRP A 58 5.27 -15.22 11.26
C TRP A 58 4.11 -14.31 11.72
N THR A 59 4.28 -12.99 11.61
CA THR A 59 3.20 -12.01 11.87
C THR A 59 2.31 -11.78 10.64
N VAL A 60 2.72 -12.25 9.45
CA VAL A 60 2.09 -11.96 8.17
C VAL A 60 1.45 -13.22 7.59
N ALA A 61 0.15 -13.13 7.25
CA ALA A 61 -0.59 -14.26 6.68
C ALA A 61 -0.51 -14.30 5.15
N ALA A 62 -0.41 -13.16 4.48
CA ALA A 62 -0.27 -13.08 3.03
C ALA A 62 0.41 -11.78 2.60
N ILE A 63 1.15 -11.84 1.50
CA ILE A 63 1.81 -10.71 0.85
C ILE A 63 1.36 -10.66 -0.61
N ALA A 64 1.04 -9.46 -1.10
CA ALA A 64 0.73 -9.21 -2.50
C ALA A 64 1.57 -8.04 -3.05
N VAL A 65 2.18 -8.22 -4.21
CA VAL A 65 2.92 -7.14 -4.89
C VAL A 65 1.92 -6.26 -5.61
N VAL A 66 1.77 -5.02 -5.14
CA VAL A 66 0.83 -4.02 -5.65
C VAL A 66 1.56 -2.68 -5.74
N PRO A 67 2.33 -2.44 -6.83
CA PRO A 67 3.03 -1.18 -7.01
C PRO A 67 2.05 -0.02 -7.09
N GLY A 68 2.31 1.07 -6.38
CA GLY A 68 1.38 2.18 -6.22
C GLY A 68 0.27 1.93 -5.19
N GLY A 69 0.39 0.88 -4.36
CA GLY A 69 -0.67 0.38 -3.49
C GLY A 69 -1.17 1.37 -2.43
N SER A 70 -0.40 2.40 -2.11
CA SER A 70 -0.83 3.50 -1.23
C SER A 70 -1.58 4.62 -1.96
N HIS A 71 -1.54 4.71 -3.29
CA HIS A 71 -2.19 5.80 -4.04
C HIS A 71 -3.67 5.93 -3.67
N PRO A 72 -4.17 7.14 -3.32
CA PRO A 72 -3.57 8.47 -3.53
C PRO A 72 -2.61 8.97 -2.44
N SER A 73 -2.36 8.18 -1.39
CA SER A 73 -1.33 8.46 -0.40
C SER A 73 0.09 8.25 -0.96
N TYR A 74 1.09 8.61 -0.17
CA TYR A 74 2.51 8.40 -0.49
C TYR A 74 2.99 7.02 -0.01
N THR A 75 4.04 6.50 -0.65
CA THR A 75 4.91 5.46 -0.08
C THR A 75 6.31 6.03 0.04
N HIS A 76 6.86 6.07 1.26
CA HIS A 76 8.14 6.75 1.53
C HIS A 76 9.26 6.14 0.69
N GLY A 77 9.98 6.99 -0.05
CA GLY A 77 11.04 6.59 -0.97
C GLY A 77 10.57 6.18 -2.39
N TYR A 78 9.27 6.01 -2.62
CA TYR A 78 8.72 5.54 -3.90
C TYR A 78 7.96 6.63 -4.66
N TYR A 79 6.96 7.24 -4.01
CA TYR A 79 6.16 8.31 -4.64
C TYR A 79 5.54 9.24 -3.60
N ALA A 80 5.31 10.47 -4.01
CA ALA A 80 4.65 11.50 -3.22
C ALA A 80 3.12 11.32 -3.21
N ARG A 81 2.47 12.02 -2.29
CA ARG A 81 1.02 12.05 -2.15
C ARG A 81 0.37 12.77 -3.35
N ASP A 82 -0.68 12.18 -3.90
CA ASP A 82 -1.50 12.79 -4.95
C ASP A 82 -2.57 13.70 -4.31
N ASN A 83 -2.21 14.95 -4.06
CA ASN A 83 -3.12 15.94 -3.46
C ASN A 83 -4.33 16.25 -4.36
N ALA A 84 -4.17 16.16 -5.68
CA ALA A 84 -5.26 16.46 -6.61
C ALA A 84 -6.38 15.42 -6.47
N ALA A 85 -6.02 14.14 -6.34
CA ALA A 85 -6.99 13.06 -6.08
C ALA A 85 -7.77 13.26 -4.77
N TYR A 86 -7.13 13.78 -3.72
CA TYR A 86 -7.83 14.09 -2.46
C TYR A 86 -8.83 15.25 -2.59
N LEU A 87 -8.48 16.29 -3.36
CA LEU A 87 -9.39 17.41 -3.61
C LEU A 87 -10.59 16.98 -4.46
N GLU A 88 -10.35 16.16 -5.50
CA GLU A 88 -11.43 15.61 -6.32
C GLU A 88 -12.36 14.70 -5.49
N TRP A 89 -11.78 13.90 -4.59
CA TRP A 89 -12.54 13.01 -3.71
C TRP A 89 -13.51 13.76 -2.79
N ASP A 90 -13.14 14.94 -2.29
CA ASP A 90 -14.02 15.76 -1.43
C ASP A 90 -15.36 16.05 -2.12
N GLU A 91 -15.31 16.48 -3.38
CA GLU A 91 -16.53 16.73 -4.16
C GLU A 91 -17.30 15.46 -4.52
N ILE A 92 -16.59 14.36 -4.83
CA ILE A 92 -17.21 13.08 -5.17
C ILE A 92 -17.96 12.50 -3.97
N ALA A 93 -17.33 12.52 -2.79
CA ALA A 93 -17.87 11.89 -1.59
C ALA A 93 -18.99 12.70 -0.93
N ALA A 94 -19.07 14.01 -1.20
CA ALA A 94 -20.13 14.88 -0.68
C ALA A 94 -21.49 14.67 -1.35
N ASP A 95 -21.55 14.04 -2.53
CA ASP A 95 -22.78 13.78 -3.27
C ASP A 95 -23.01 12.27 -3.47
N ARG A 96 -24.20 11.80 -3.10
CA ARG A 96 -24.50 10.36 -3.08
C ARG A 96 -24.48 9.73 -4.47
N ASP A 97 -25.01 10.43 -5.48
CA ASP A 97 -25.14 9.88 -6.83
C ASP A 97 -23.77 9.89 -7.53
N ARG A 98 -22.99 10.96 -7.35
CA ARG A 98 -21.58 11.03 -7.80
C ARG A 98 -20.73 9.95 -7.16
N PHE A 99 -20.86 9.74 -5.84
CA PHE A 99 -20.15 8.69 -5.13
C PHE A 99 -20.48 7.30 -5.68
N GLN A 100 -21.77 7.00 -5.86
CA GLN A 100 -22.21 5.70 -6.39
C GLN A 100 -21.69 5.45 -7.81
N ALA A 101 -21.78 6.46 -8.68
CA ALA A 101 -21.24 6.37 -10.04
C ALA A 101 -19.72 6.17 -10.03
N TRP A 102 -18.99 6.87 -9.14
CA TRP A 102 -17.55 6.71 -9.00
C TRP A 102 -17.18 5.30 -8.51
N MET A 103 -17.87 4.77 -7.49
CA MET A 103 -17.64 3.43 -6.96
C MET A 103 -17.91 2.34 -8.01
N GLN A 104 -19.00 2.48 -8.75
CA GLN A 104 -19.34 1.54 -9.82
C GLN A 104 -18.22 1.47 -10.85
N LYS A 105 -17.81 2.62 -11.38
CA LYS A 105 -16.79 2.73 -12.42
C LYS A 105 -15.39 2.34 -11.95
N ASN A 106 -14.97 2.77 -10.76
CA ASN A 106 -13.57 2.70 -10.34
C ASN A 106 -13.25 1.52 -9.42
N VAL A 107 -14.27 0.84 -8.86
CA VAL A 107 -14.08 -0.25 -7.89
C VAL A 107 -14.85 -1.51 -8.27
N ILE A 108 -16.16 -1.41 -8.54
CA ILE A 108 -17.01 -2.59 -8.79
C ILE A 108 -16.77 -3.18 -10.19
N GLU A 109 -16.67 -2.32 -11.21
CA GLU A 109 -16.43 -2.74 -12.60
C GLU A 109 -14.94 -2.76 -12.96
N SER A 110 -14.08 -2.17 -12.12
CA SER A 110 -12.63 -2.14 -12.33
C SER A 110 -11.96 -3.46 -11.95
N SER A 111 -10.90 -3.76 -12.68
CA SER A 111 -9.97 -4.84 -12.39
C SER A 111 -8.67 -4.32 -11.75
N ALA A 112 -7.83 -5.26 -11.29
CA ALA A 112 -6.48 -4.95 -10.83
C ALA A 112 -5.60 -4.35 -11.95
N ALA A 113 -5.88 -4.67 -13.22
CA ALA A 113 -5.14 -4.11 -14.36
C ALA A 113 -5.46 -2.63 -14.57
N ASP A 114 -6.73 -2.22 -14.37
CA ASP A 114 -7.15 -0.83 -14.46
C ASP A 114 -6.45 0.03 -13.40
N PHE A 115 -6.37 -0.50 -12.17
CA PHE A 115 -5.58 0.13 -11.11
C PHE A 115 -4.11 0.23 -11.49
N ALA A 116 -3.51 -0.86 -12.00
CA ALA A 116 -2.11 -0.88 -12.40
C ALA A 116 -1.80 0.17 -13.49
N GLY A 117 -2.71 0.39 -14.44
CA GLY A 117 -2.60 1.45 -15.44
C GLY A 117 -2.70 2.85 -14.82
N ARG A 118 -3.62 3.06 -13.86
CA ARG A 118 -3.79 4.35 -13.18
C ARG A 118 -2.52 4.81 -12.47
N VAL A 119 -1.83 3.89 -11.80
CA VAL A 119 -0.63 4.20 -11.00
C VAL A 119 0.68 4.01 -11.76
N GLU A 120 0.65 3.67 -13.05
CA GLU A 120 1.85 3.40 -13.85
C GLU A 120 2.83 4.58 -13.83
N HIS A 121 2.31 5.80 -13.90
CA HIS A 121 3.12 7.03 -13.88
C HIS A 121 3.89 7.25 -12.56
N LEU A 122 3.49 6.59 -11.46
CA LEU A 122 4.17 6.63 -10.17
C LEU A 122 5.41 5.74 -10.14
N ARG A 123 5.55 4.80 -11.08
CA ARG A 123 6.65 3.81 -11.13
C ARG A 123 7.99 4.40 -11.58
N LYS A 124 8.24 5.70 -11.36
CA LYS A 124 9.53 6.31 -11.72
C LYS A 124 10.65 5.78 -10.82
N ALA A 125 11.36 4.79 -11.37
CA ALA A 125 12.71 4.30 -11.06
C ALA A 125 13.16 4.49 -9.60
N ALA A 126 12.99 3.43 -8.81
CA ALA A 126 13.88 3.16 -7.69
C ALA A 126 15.33 2.97 -8.18
#